data_AF-A0A1G4XB59-F1
#
_entry.id   AF-A0A1G4XB59-F1
#
_cell.length_a   1.000
_cell.length_b   1.000
_cell.length_c   1.000
_cell.angle_alpha   90.00
_cell.angle_beta   90.00
_cell.angle_gamma   90.00
#
_symmetry.space_group_name_H-M   'P 1'
#
loop_
_entity.id
_entity.type
_entity.pdbx_description
1 polymer ?
#
loop_
_entity_poly.entity_id
_entity_poly.type
_entity_poly.pdbx_seq_one_letter_code
_entity_poly.pdbx_strand_id
1 'polypeptide(L)'
;MRVASDGAEVEAPAGQAVTAVLEEGEQVAAVARDGEWADAEYGDADFDHPDTRPRMRGWLHLFAAFGSVVAGAVLIPLAWVHGGVRAGLPVSIYCLTILGLFGISAAYHRRRWSPRGWKIMKRLDHSMIFLFIAGTYTPFAALAVPYPTNWWIFGIVWTGALAGVGLKMAWPTAPRWLGVPIYLALGWVAVFVLVDILDLAGVTAMVLLAAGGLLYSVGAVAYATKKPNPWPGVFGYHEVFHAMTIVAAACHYIAVYFAIYNSPFLQR
;
A
#
# COMPACT_ATOMS: atom_id res chain seq x y z
N MET A 1 28.42 -19.20 -12.72
CA MET A 1 27.27 -18.38 -12.29
C MET A 1 27.75 -16.94 -12.17
N ARG A 2 26.96 -15.95 -12.62
CA ARG A 2 27.43 -14.56 -12.74
C ARG A 2 26.63 -13.62 -11.84
N VAL A 3 27.33 -12.76 -11.12
CA VAL A 3 26.79 -11.66 -10.33
C VAL A 3 27.36 -10.36 -10.90
N ALA A 4 26.50 -9.44 -11.31
CA ALA A 4 26.93 -8.14 -11.80
C ALA A 4 26.86 -7.11 -10.67
N SER A 5 27.93 -6.32 -10.48
CA SER A 5 28.01 -5.18 -9.56
C SER A 5 28.70 -4.02 -10.25
N ASP A 6 28.07 -2.84 -10.30
CA ASP A 6 28.65 -1.58 -10.81
C ASP A 6 29.53 -1.67 -12.09
N GLY A 7 29.17 -2.57 -13.02
CA GLY A 7 29.87 -2.79 -14.30
C GLY A 7 30.93 -3.91 -14.30
N ALA A 8 31.20 -4.53 -13.15
CA ALA A 8 32.04 -5.72 -13.01
C ALA A 8 31.20 -7.01 -12.93
N GLU A 9 31.64 -8.07 -13.60
CA GLU A 9 31.08 -9.42 -13.44
C GLU A 9 31.95 -10.20 -12.46
N VAL A 10 31.36 -10.61 -11.33
CA VAL A 10 31.98 -11.54 -10.38
C VAL A 10 31.53 -12.95 -10.71
N GLU A 11 32.50 -13.82 -11.03
CA GLU A 11 32.26 -15.22 -11.32
C GLU A 11 32.57 -16.08 -10.07
N ALA A 12 31.53 -16.41 -9.30
CA ALA A 12 31.62 -17.30 -8.13
C ALA A 12 30.27 -18.01 -7.87
N PRO A 13 30.19 -18.98 -6.94
CA PRO A 13 28.91 -19.53 -6.50
C PRO A 13 27.96 -18.42 -5.99
N ALA A 14 26.69 -18.45 -6.39
CA ALA A 14 25.69 -17.39 -6.16
C ALA A 14 25.77 -16.70 -4.80
N GLY A 15 25.74 -17.51 -3.74
CA GLY A 15 25.65 -17.03 -2.37
C GLY A 15 26.92 -16.32 -1.96
N GLN A 16 28.08 -16.78 -2.42
CA GLN A 16 29.38 -16.18 -2.12
C GLN A 16 29.57 -14.86 -2.87
N ALA A 17 29.23 -14.82 -4.17
CA ALA A 17 29.34 -13.59 -4.96
C ALA A 17 28.35 -12.50 -4.49
N VAL A 18 27.10 -12.87 -4.18
CA VAL A 18 26.13 -11.93 -3.60
C VAL A 18 26.59 -11.43 -2.23
N THR A 19 27.14 -12.32 -1.38
CA THR A 19 27.63 -11.91 -0.05
C THR A 19 28.79 -10.95 -0.17
N ALA A 20 29.76 -11.23 -1.05
CA ALA A 20 30.93 -10.36 -1.26
C ALA A 20 30.53 -8.96 -1.74
N VAL A 21 29.67 -8.86 -2.77
CA VAL A 21 29.18 -7.57 -3.27
C VAL A 21 28.45 -6.78 -2.18
N LEU A 22 27.63 -7.45 -1.37
CA LEU A 22 26.92 -6.81 -0.26
C LEU A 22 27.84 -6.41 0.90
N GLU A 23 28.91 -7.15 1.18
CA GLU A 23 29.94 -6.81 2.19
C GLU A 23 30.76 -5.59 1.77
N GLU A 24 30.99 -5.42 0.46
CA GLU A 24 31.63 -4.24 -0.13
C GLU A 24 30.72 -3.00 -0.15
N GLY A 25 29.45 -3.15 0.25
CA GLY A 25 28.47 -2.07 0.29
C GLY A 25 27.88 -1.71 -1.08
N GLU A 26 28.21 -2.49 -2.12
CA GLU A 26 27.70 -2.35 -3.47
C GLU A 26 26.33 -3.05 -3.64
N GLN A 27 25.58 -2.67 -4.66
CA GLN A 27 24.31 -3.31 -4.99
C GLN A 27 24.49 -4.35 -6.10
N VAL A 28 23.98 -5.55 -5.86
CA VAL A 28 23.90 -6.58 -6.90
C VAL A 28 22.88 -6.15 -7.95
N ALA A 29 23.31 -6.01 -9.20
CA ALA A 29 22.46 -5.63 -10.31
C ALA A 29 21.65 -6.80 -10.89
N ALA A 30 22.24 -8.00 -10.94
CA ALA A 30 21.58 -9.22 -11.44
C ALA A 30 22.26 -10.50 -10.90
N VAL A 31 21.50 -11.60 -10.84
CA VAL A 31 21.96 -12.92 -10.40
C VAL A 31 21.34 -13.98 -11.32
N ALA A 32 22.15 -14.74 -12.06
CA ALA A 32 21.65 -15.77 -12.99
C ALA A 32 22.00 -17.20 -12.52
N ARG A 33 21.02 -18.02 -12.12
CA ARG A 33 21.20 -19.42 -11.65
C ARG A 33 20.72 -20.44 -12.68
N ASP A 34 21.50 -21.49 -12.90
CA ASP A 34 21.06 -22.64 -13.70
C ASP A 34 19.86 -23.33 -13.05
N GLY A 35 18.77 -23.50 -13.80
CA GLY A 35 17.52 -24.09 -13.32
C GLY A 35 16.54 -23.12 -12.63
N GLU A 36 16.89 -21.84 -12.50
CA GLU A 36 15.95 -20.78 -12.13
C GLU A 36 15.47 -19.99 -13.36
N TRP A 37 14.40 -19.21 -13.19
CA TRP A 37 13.83 -18.37 -14.26
C TRP A 37 14.77 -17.18 -14.55
N ALA A 38 15.08 -16.93 -15.82
CA ALA A 38 15.90 -15.79 -16.21
C ALA A 38 15.12 -14.46 -16.08
N ASP A 39 15.81 -13.36 -15.79
CA ASP A 39 15.20 -12.02 -15.64
C ASP A 39 14.35 -11.61 -16.87
N ALA A 40 14.81 -11.98 -18.07
CA ALA A 40 14.10 -11.71 -19.32
C ALA A 40 12.69 -12.35 -19.38
N GLU A 41 12.47 -13.44 -18.64
CA GLU A 41 11.18 -14.16 -18.62
C GLU A 41 10.09 -13.40 -17.85
N TYR A 42 10.47 -12.49 -16.96
CA TYR A 42 9.52 -11.64 -16.23
C TYR A 42 8.97 -10.52 -17.12
N GLY A 43 9.76 -10.04 -18.09
CA GLY A 43 9.33 -9.12 -19.15
C GLY A 43 8.85 -7.77 -18.63
N ASP A 44 9.47 -7.25 -17.58
CA ASP A 44 9.12 -5.98 -16.94
C ASP A 44 10.36 -5.30 -16.36
N ALA A 45 10.62 -4.06 -16.79
CA ALA A 45 11.79 -3.29 -16.36
C ALA A 45 11.72 -2.81 -14.89
N ASP A 46 10.54 -2.87 -14.28
CA ASP A 46 10.31 -2.57 -12.85
C ASP A 46 10.28 -3.88 -12.01
N PHE A 47 10.73 -5.00 -12.56
CA PHE A 47 10.92 -6.23 -11.79
C PHE A 47 12.17 -6.15 -10.91
N ASP A 48 11.98 -6.23 -9.59
CA ASP A 48 13.08 -6.40 -8.64
C ASP A 48 13.32 -7.90 -8.39
N HIS A 49 14.44 -8.43 -8.89
CA HIS A 49 14.80 -9.83 -8.70
C HIS A 49 14.85 -10.18 -7.19
N PRO A 50 14.31 -11.33 -6.74
CA PRO A 50 14.27 -11.69 -5.33
C PRO A 50 15.63 -11.70 -4.62
N ASP A 51 16.71 -11.91 -5.37
CA ASP A 51 18.09 -11.93 -4.87
C ASP A 51 18.79 -10.56 -4.88
N THR A 52 18.23 -9.54 -5.54
CA THR A 52 18.84 -8.19 -5.64
C THR A 52 18.09 -7.12 -4.87
N ARG A 53 16.83 -7.38 -4.50
CA ARG A 53 16.01 -6.45 -3.71
C ARG A 53 16.60 -6.20 -2.30
N PRO A 54 16.32 -5.04 -1.69
CA PRO A 54 16.76 -4.74 -0.32
C PRO A 54 16.29 -5.77 0.72
N ARG A 55 17.10 -6.03 1.75
CA ARG A 55 16.83 -7.06 2.78
C ARG A 55 15.48 -6.87 3.49
N MET A 56 15.04 -5.63 3.71
CA MET A 56 13.78 -5.31 4.38
C MET A 56 12.55 -5.42 3.46
N ARG A 57 12.71 -5.76 2.17
CA ARG A 57 11.59 -5.80 1.22
C ARG A 57 10.47 -6.73 1.70
N GLY A 58 9.28 -6.15 1.80
CA GLY A 58 8.05 -6.83 2.23
C GLY A 58 7.92 -7.12 3.73
N TRP A 59 8.97 -6.95 4.54
CA TRP A 59 8.89 -7.24 5.99
C TRP A 59 7.96 -6.28 6.73
N LEU A 60 8.01 -4.99 6.39
CA LEU A 60 7.13 -3.97 6.98
C LEU A 60 5.65 -4.33 6.79
N HIS A 61 5.25 -4.65 5.56
CA HIS A 61 3.87 -5.05 5.26
C HIS A 61 3.51 -6.41 5.86
N LEU A 62 4.46 -7.35 6.02
CA LEU A 62 4.20 -8.61 6.73
C LEU A 62 3.80 -8.36 8.19
N PHE A 63 4.56 -7.55 8.93
CA PHE A 63 4.19 -7.20 10.31
C PHE A 63 2.88 -6.39 10.36
N ALA A 64 2.69 -5.45 9.42
CA ALA A 64 1.45 -4.69 9.33
C ALA A 64 0.23 -5.57 9.00
N ALA A 65 0.40 -6.68 8.27
CA ALA A 65 -0.69 -7.63 8.01
C ALA A 65 -1.19 -8.26 9.31
N PHE A 66 -0.30 -8.73 10.19
CA PHE A 66 -0.70 -9.21 11.53
C PHE A 66 -1.31 -8.09 12.37
N GLY A 67 -0.71 -6.89 12.33
CA GLY A 67 -1.26 -5.71 13.00
C GLY A 67 -2.67 -5.36 12.52
N SER A 68 -2.97 -5.52 11.23
CA SER A 68 -4.29 -5.25 10.66
C SER A 68 -5.38 -6.24 11.11
N VAL A 69 -5.01 -7.49 11.40
CA VAL A 69 -5.92 -8.47 12.00
C VAL A 69 -6.32 -8.00 13.41
N VAL A 70 -5.35 -7.59 14.22
CA VAL A 70 -5.61 -7.05 15.57
C VAL A 70 -6.43 -5.77 15.49
N ALA A 71 -6.05 -4.85 14.61
CA ALA A 71 -6.74 -3.59 14.40
C ALA A 71 -8.21 -3.80 13.98
N GLY A 72 -8.47 -4.74 13.07
CA GLY A 72 -9.82 -5.13 12.66
C GLY A 72 -10.61 -5.82 13.78
N ALA A 73 -9.98 -6.73 14.52
CA ALA A 73 -10.60 -7.41 15.66
C ALA A 73 -11.03 -6.46 16.78
N VAL A 74 -10.40 -5.28 16.88
CA VAL A 74 -10.79 -4.21 17.81
C VAL A 74 -11.85 -3.29 17.18
N LEU A 75 -11.58 -2.72 16.01
CA LEU A 75 -12.42 -1.63 15.47
C LEU A 75 -13.78 -2.11 14.97
N ILE A 76 -13.85 -3.32 14.40
CA ILE A 76 -15.10 -3.87 13.86
C ILE A 76 -16.14 -4.04 14.98
N PRO A 77 -15.88 -4.76 16.09
CA PRO A 77 -16.86 -4.87 17.18
C PRO A 77 -17.27 -3.51 17.76
N LEU A 78 -16.34 -2.58 17.95
CA LEU A 78 -16.66 -1.24 18.44
C LEU A 78 -17.65 -0.52 17.50
N ALA A 79 -17.40 -0.57 16.20
CA ALA A 79 -18.30 0.03 15.21
C ALA A 79 -19.69 -0.61 15.24
N TRP A 80 -19.78 -1.94 15.33
CA TRP A 80 -21.06 -2.64 15.42
C TRP A 80 -21.84 -2.30 16.69
N VAL A 81 -21.16 -2.22 17.84
CA VAL A 81 -21.79 -1.88 19.12
C VAL A 81 -22.26 -0.42 19.15
N HIS A 82 -21.44 0.52 18.67
CA HIS A 82 -21.76 1.95 18.76
C HIS A 82 -22.70 2.44 17.66
N GLY A 83 -22.61 1.91 16.44
CA GLY A 83 -23.33 2.45 15.29
C GLY A 83 -24.12 1.42 14.47
N GLY A 84 -24.24 0.18 14.96
CA GLY A 84 -24.97 -0.89 14.28
C GLY A 84 -24.49 -1.09 12.85
N VAL A 85 -25.43 -1.29 11.93
CA VAL A 85 -25.13 -1.48 10.50
C VAL A 85 -24.46 -0.25 9.88
N ARG A 86 -24.81 0.96 10.33
CA ARG A 86 -24.32 2.23 9.74
C ARG A 86 -22.84 2.44 9.95
N ALA A 87 -22.28 1.99 11.09
CA ALA A 87 -20.84 2.02 11.33
C ALA A 87 -20.17 0.67 11.06
N GLY A 88 -20.82 -0.43 11.43
CA GLY A 88 -20.27 -1.78 11.36
C GLY A 88 -19.88 -2.22 9.95
N LEU A 89 -20.76 -2.03 8.95
CA LEU A 89 -20.45 -2.43 7.56
C LEU A 89 -19.32 -1.60 6.95
N PRO A 90 -19.36 -0.24 6.98
CA PRO A 90 -18.28 0.56 6.42
C PRO A 90 -16.91 0.31 7.04
N VAL A 91 -16.87 0.14 8.36
CA VAL A 91 -15.63 -0.15 9.09
C VAL A 91 -15.12 -1.57 8.79
N SER A 92 -16.01 -2.55 8.63
CA SER A 92 -15.62 -3.91 8.23
C SER A 92 -14.99 -3.93 6.83
N ILE A 93 -15.58 -3.19 5.88
CA ILE A 93 -15.02 -3.01 4.53
C ILE A 93 -13.63 -2.38 4.61
N TYR A 94 -13.50 -1.27 5.37
CA TYR A 94 -12.22 -0.61 5.57
C TYR A 94 -11.15 -1.58 6.13
N CYS A 95 -11.43 -2.27 7.24
CA CYS A 95 -10.50 -3.21 7.85
C CYS A 95 -10.12 -4.37 6.91
N LEU A 96 -11.07 -4.88 6.11
CA LEU A 96 -10.78 -5.90 5.10
C LEU A 96 -9.83 -5.37 4.03
N THR A 97 -9.97 -4.12 3.60
CA THR A 97 -9.05 -3.52 2.63
C THR A 97 -7.66 -3.25 3.21
N ILE A 98 -7.53 -2.89 4.49
CA ILE A 98 -6.21 -2.80 5.17
C ILE A 98 -5.53 -4.17 5.18
N LEU A 99 -6.25 -5.21 5.60
CA LEU A 99 -5.73 -6.57 5.63
C LEU A 99 -5.34 -7.06 4.23
N GLY A 100 -6.18 -6.79 3.24
CA GLY A 100 -5.89 -7.10 1.84
C GLY A 100 -4.63 -6.40 1.35
N LEU A 101 -4.49 -5.09 1.60
CA LEU A 101 -3.32 -4.30 1.19
C LEU A 101 -2.03 -4.90 1.77
N PHE A 102 -1.95 -5.02 3.09
CA PHE A 102 -0.72 -5.49 3.74
C PHE A 102 -0.48 -6.98 3.52
N GLY A 103 -1.52 -7.81 3.57
CA GLY A 103 -1.40 -9.25 3.38
C GLY A 103 -0.98 -9.63 1.96
N ILE A 104 -1.61 -9.05 0.94
CA ILE A 104 -1.26 -9.31 -0.46
C ILE A 104 0.13 -8.73 -0.77
N SER A 105 0.46 -7.55 -0.26
CA SER A 105 1.78 -6.96 -0.46
C SER A 105 2.90 -7.74 0.21
N ALA A 106 2.65 -8.25 1.42
CA ALA A 106 3.56 -9.17 2.09
C ALA A 106 3.76 -10.44 1.26
N ALA A 107 2.68 -11.07 0.76
CA ALA A 107 2.79 -12.27 -0.07
C ALA A 107 3.52 -12.02 -1.39
N TYR A 108 3.25 -10.89 -2.05
CA TYR A 108 3.91 -10.46 -3.28
C TYR A 108 5.42 -10.31 -3.07
N HIS A 109 5.83 -9.63 -2.01
CA HIS A 109 7.23 -9.33 -1.77
C HIS A 109 7.99 -10.39 -0.99
N ARG A 110 7.37 -11.27 -0.20
CA ARG A 110 8.12 -12.24 0.62
C ARG A 110 8.36 -13.57 -0.09
N ARG A 111 7.47 -13.98 -1.00
CA ARG A 111 7.56 -15.27 -1.69
C ARG A 111 8.26 -15.15 -3.05
N ARG A 112 9.05 -16.18 -3.41
CA ARG A 112 9.54 -16.37 -4.78
C ARG A 112 8.43 -16.94 -5.63
N TRP A 113 8.03 -16.22 -6.67
CA TRP A 113 6.96 -16.61 -7.59
C TRP A 113 7.53 -16.95 -8.96
N SER A 114 6.95 -17.94 -9.64
CA SER A 114 7.20 -18.15 -11.08
C SER A 114 6.78 -16.91 -11.88
N PRO A 115 7.26 -16.70 -13.12
CA PRO A 115 6.90 -15.53 -13.92
C PRO A 115 5.39 -15.28 -14.03
N ARG A 116 4.60 -16.36 -14.20
CA ARG A 116 3.13 -16.28 -14.19
C ARG A 116 2.58 -15.87 -12.82
N GLY A 117 3.03 -16.51 -11.74
CA GLY A 117 2.60 -16.20 -10.38
C GLY A 117 2.95 -14.77 -9.96
N TRP A 118 4.13 -14.29 -10.34
CA TRP A 118 4.57 -12.92 -10.06
C TRP A 118 3.67 -11.90 -10.75
N LYS A 119 3.31 -12.12 -12.03
CA LYS A 119 2.36 -11.24 -12.74
C LYS A 119 1.00 -11.20 -12.05
N ILE A 120 0.48 -12.34 -11.58
CA ILE A 120 -0.78 -12.38 -10.83
C ILE A 120 -0.66 -11.60 -9.50
N MET A 121 0.40 -11.83 -8.74
CA MET A 121 0.57 -11.13 -7.46
C MET A 121 0.82 -9.62 -7.65
N LYS A 122 1.53 -9.22 -8.70
CA LYS A 122 1.69 -7.79 -9.07
C LYS A 122 0.34 -7.15 -9.39
N ARG A 123 -0.56 -7.85 -10.09
CA ARG A 123 -1.93 -7.39 -10.34
C ARG A 123 -2.67 -7.17 -9.02
N LEU A 124 -2.63 -8.15 -8.13
CA LEU A 124 -3.33 -8.08 -6.85
C LEU A 124 -2.77 -6.97 -5.96
N ASP A 125 -1.45 -6.89 -5.79
CA ASP A 125 -0.77 -5.90 -4.96
C ASP A 125 -1.08 -4.47 -5.42
N HIS A 126 -0.90 -4.18 -6.71
CA HIS A 126 -1.17 -2.85 -7.26
C HIS A 126 -2.67 -2.48 -7.28
N SER A 127 -3.56 -3.48 -7.38
CA SER A 127 -5.01 -3.28 -7.28
C SER A 127 -5.45 -2.99 -5.86
N MET A 128 -4.81 -3.58 -4.86
CA MET A 128 -5.17 -3.33 -3.46
C MET A 128 -4.96 -1.88 -3.05
N ILE A 129 -4.04 -1.15 -3.67
CA ILE A 129 -3.88 0.30 -3.42
C ILE A 129 -5.19 1.04 -3.75
N PHE A 130 -5.81 0.74 -4.90
CA PHE A 130 -7.09 1.35 -5.30
C PHE A 130 -8.23 0.98 -4.34
N LEU A 131 -8.36 -0.31 -4.03
CA LEU A 131 -9.40 -0.80 -3.13
C LEU A 131 -9.24 -0.25 -1.72
N PHE A 132 -8.01 -0.13 -1.24
CA PHE A 132 -7.71 0.44 0.07
C PHE A 132 -8.01 1.93 0.16
N ILE A 133 -7.73 2.71 -0.90
CA ILE A 133 -8.17 4.11 -0.97
C ILE A 133 -9.69 4.18 -0.81
N ALA A 134 -10.47 3.48 -1.64
CA ALA A 134 -11.93 3.47 -1.55
C ALA A 134 -12.46 2.92 -0.21
N GLY A 135 -11.82 1.87 0.32
CA GLY A 135 -12.11 1.30 1.62
C GLY A 135 -11.91 2.30 2.75
N THR A 136 -10.89 3.14 2.67
CA THR A 136 -10.63 4.22 3.65
C THR A 136 -11.72 5.29 3.62
N TYR A 137 -12.19 5.68 2.44
CA TYR A 137 -13.30 6.65 2.32
C TYR A 137 -14.62 6.13 2.85
N THR A 138 -14.84 4.82 2.79
CA THR A 138 -16.13 4.19 3.09
C THR A 138 -16.67 4.53 4.50
N PRO A 139 -15.91 4.40 5.61
CA PRO A 139 -16.37 4.84 6.93
C PRO A 139 -16.54 6.35 7.05
N PHE A 140 -15.68 7.18 6.46
CA PHE A 140 -15.85 8.64 6.51
C PHE A 140 -17.10 9.11 5.76
N ALA A 141 -17.37 8.56 4.57
CA ALA A 141 -18.59 8.87 3.84
C ALA A 141 -19.85 8.48 4.64
N ALA A 142 -19.81 7.35 5.36
CA ALA A 142 -20.96 6.89 6.15
C ALA A 142 -21.17 7.68 7.46
N LEU A 143 -20.08 8.15 8.09
CA LEU A 143 -20.06 8.63 9.47
C LEU A 143 -19.71 10.11 9.62
N ALA A 144 -19.09 10.74 8.63
CA ALA A 144 -18.51 12.08 8.75
C ALA A 144 -18.82 13.00 7.55
N VAL A 145 -19.75 12.61 6.67
CA VAL A 145 -20.18 13.42 5.52
C VAL A 145 -21.71 13.39 5.42
N PRO A 146 -22.39 14.54 5.31
CA PRO A 146 -23.84 14.58 5.19
C PRO A 146 -24.34 14.13 3.81
N TYR A 147 -25.62 13.76 3.75
CA TYR A 147 -26.33 13.55 2.48
C TYR A 147 -26.54 14.91 1.77
N PRO A 148 -26.42 14.99 0.43
CA PRO A 148 -26.10 13.91 -0.52
C PRO A 148 -24.59 13.73 -0.80
N THR A 149 -23.73 14.59 -0.25
CA THR A 149 -22.28 14.60 -0.53
C THR A 149 -21.62 13.25 -0.28
N ASN A 150 -22.05 12.51 0.74
CA ASN A 150 -21.54 11.17 1.03
C ASN A 150 -21.66 10.19 -0.15
N TRP A 151 -22.77 10.20 -0.89
CA TRP A 151 -22.98 9.34 -2.05
C TRP A 151 -22.12 9.76 -3.24
N TRP A 152 -21.86 11.05 -3.40
CA TRP A 152 -20.92 11.53 -4.41
C TRP A 152 -19.50 11.04 -4.12
N ILE A 153 -19.04 11.17 -2.88
CA ILE A 153 -17.74 10.63 -2.46
C ILE A 153 -17.70 9.13 -2.69
N PHE A 154 -18.70 8.39 -2.21
CA PHE A 154 -18.76 6.94 -2.35
C PHE A 154 -18.71 6.49 -3.81
N GLY A 155 -19.52 7.11 -4.68
CA GLY A 155 -19.54 6.82 -6.11
C GLY A 155 -18.21 7.11 -6.79
N ILE A 156 -17.63 8.30 -6.56
CA ILE A 156 -16.36 8.71 -7.18
C ILE A 156 -15.24 7.75 -6.78
N VAL A 157 -15.09 7.46 -5.48
CA VAL A 157 -13.94 6.68 -4.99
C VAL A 157 -14.05 5.21 -5.37
N TRP A 158 -15.23 4.60 -5.32
CA TRP A 158 -15.40 3.20 -5.71
C TRP A 158 -15.38 3.01 -7.23
N THR A 159 -16.00 3.89 -8.02
CA THR A 159 -15.89 3.81 -9.49
C THR A 159 -14.44 4.03 -9.93
N GLY A 160 -13.75 5.02 -9.36
CA GLY A 160 -12.33 5.25 -9.61
C GLY A 160 -11.46 4.06 -9.21
N ALA A 161 -11.73 3.45 -8.06
CA ALA A 161 -11.01 2.26 -7.62
C ALA A 161 -11.23 1.06 -8.55
N LEU A 162 -12.47 0.78 -8.95
CA LEU A 162 -12.78 -0.31 -9.87
C LEU A 162 -12.16 -0.10 -11.25
N ALA A 163 -12.17 1.14 -11.77
CA ALA A 163 -11.46 1.49 -12.99
C ALA A 163 -9.94 1.26 -12.85
N GLY A 164 -9.35 1.66 -11.73
CA GLY A 164 -7.95 1.42 -11.40
C GLY A 164 -7.59 -0.07 -11.30
N VAL A 165 -8.45 -0.87 -10.66
CA VAL A 165 -8.32 -2.34 -10.62
C VAL A 165 -8.38 -2.91 -12.04
N GLY A 166 -9.35 -2.47 -12.85
CA GLY A 166 -9.45 -2.85 -14.26
C GLY A 166 -8.18 -2.55 -15.05
N LEU A 167 -7.61 -1.35 -14.88
CA LEU A 167 -6.33 -0.97 -15.48
C LEU A 167 -5.20 -1.92 -15.09
N LYS A 168 -5.06 -2.28 -13.80
CA LYS A 168 -4.01 -3.21 -13.35
C LYS A 168 -4.27 -4.67 -13.74
N MET A 169 -5.54 -5.07 -13.88
CA MET A 169 -5.94 -6.38 -14.40
C MET A 169 -5.80 -6.50 -15.93
N ALA A 170 -5.88 -5.40 -16.68
CA ALA A 170 -5.57 -5.41 -18.11
C ALA A 170 -4.06 -5.25 -18.35
N TRP A 171 -3.41 -4.32 -17.65
CA TRP A 171 -2.03 -3.92 -17.86
C TRP A 171 -1.21 -3.93 -16.55
N PRO A 172 -0.68 -5.09 -16.14
CA PRO A 172 0.00 -5.24 -14.85
C PRO A 172 1.38 -4.58 -14.83
N THR A 173 2.01 -4.48 -16.01
CA THR A 173 3.31 -3.86 -16.25
C THR A 173 3.19 -2.37 -16.59
N ALA A 174 1.99 -1.78 -16.39
CA ALA A 174 1.79 -0.36 -16.58
C ALA A 174 2.80 0.44 -15.74
N PRO A 175 3.49 1.42 -16.35
CA PRO A 175 4.59 2.11 -15.70
C PRO A 175 4.11 2.88 -14.48
N ARG A 176 4.98 2.99 -13.47
CA ARG A 176 4.68 3.67 -12.20
C ARG A 176 4.22 5.11 -12.36
N TRP A 177 4.73 5.85 -13.36
CA TRP A 177 4.35 7.24 -13.63
C TRP A 177 2.88 7.38 -14.04
N LEU A 178 2.25 6.32 -14.54
CA LEU A 178 0.81 6.32 -14.82
C LEU A 178 0.01 5.97 -13.56
N GLY A 179 0.44 4.96 -12.80
CA GLY A 179 -0.30 4.51 -11.61
C GLY A 179 -0.31 5.52 -10.47
N VAL A 180 0.86 6.10 -10.15
CA VAL A 180 1.03 6.99 -8.99
C VAL A 180 0.13 8.23 -9.04
N PRO A 181 0.04 8.98 -10.15
CA PRO A 181 -0.88 10.12 -10.23
C PRO A 181 -2.34 9.73 -10.06
N ILE A 182 -2.76 8.56 -10.55
CA ILE A 182 -4.15 8.09 -10.38
C ILE A 182 -4.42 7.76 -8.92
N TYR A 183 -3.47 7.10 -8.22
CA TYR A 183 -3.58 6.86 -6.78
C TYR A 183 -3.71 8.17 -5.99
N LEU A 184 -2.88 9.16 -6.32
CA LEU A 184 -2.91 10.46 -5.66
C LEU A 184 -4.22 11.21 -5.97
N ALA A 185 -4.64 11.28 -7.23
CA ALA A 185 -5.89 11.93 -7.61
C ALA A 185 -7.10 11.34 -6.86
N LEU A 186 -7.18 10.01 -6.79
CA LEU A 186 -8.24 9.33 -6.04
C LEU A 186 -8.12 9.56 -4.52
N GLY A 187 -6.89 9.51 -3.99
CA GLY A 187 -6.59 9.73 -2.57
C GLY A 187 -6.84 11.16 -2.10
N TRP A 188 -6.82 12.15 -3.00
CA TRP A 188 -7.06 13.56 -2.67
C TRP A 188 -8.52 14.00 -2.77
N VAL A 189 -9.45 13.12 -3.16
CA VAL A 189 -10.90 13.40 -3.15
C VAL A 189 -11.39 13.88 -1.76
N ALA A 190 -10.73 13.50 -0.67
CA ALA A 190 -11.03 13.89 0.69
C ALA A 190 -10.99 15.40 0.92
N VAL A 191 -10.21 16.16 0.14
CA VAL A 191 -10.10 17.63 0.30
C VAL A 191 -11.46 18.33 0.18
N PHE A 192 -12.38 17.76 -0.60
CA PHE A 192 -13.72 18.31 -0.80
C PHE A 192 -14.63 18.13 0.41
N VAL A 193 -14.26 17.30 1.39
CA VAL A 193 -15.05 16.99 2.59
C VAL A 193 -14.28 17.19 3.89
N LEU A 194 -13.12 17.87 3.87
CA LEU A 194 -12.33 18.11 5.09
C LEU A 194 -13.09 18.95 6.12
N VAL A 195 -13.93 19.90 5.68
CA VAL A 195 -14.77 20.71 6.57
C VAL A 195 -15.84 19.83 7.23
N ASP A 196 -16.52 18.97 6.47
CA ASP A 196 -17.48 18.02 7.04
C ASP A 196 -16.81 17.10 8.08
N ILE A 197 -15.61 16.62 7.79
CA ILE A 197 -14.85 15.76 8.71
C ILE A 197 -14.42 16.53 9.97
N LEU A 198 -14.01 17.79 9.82
CA LEU A 198 -13.68 18.66 10.96
C LEU A 198 -14.89 18.85 11.88
N ASP A 199 -16.05 19.15 11.30
CA ASP A 199 -17.26 19.50 12.05
C ASP A 199 -17.94 18.25 12.65
N LEU A 200 -17.90 17.10 11.96
CA LEU A 200 -18.67 15.91 12.32
C LEU A 200 -17.83 14.79 12.96
N ALA A 201 -16.54 14.67 12.61
CA ALA A 201 -15.62 13.70 13.22
C ALA A 201 -14.60 14.34 14.17
N GLY A 202 -14.52 15.67 14.18
CA GLY A 202 -13.70 16.46 15.10
C GLY A 202 -12.28 16.75 14.61
N VAL A 203 -11.63 17.71 15.27
CA VAL A 203 -10.29 18.21 14.94
C VAL A 203 -9.25 17.09 14.88
N THR A 204 -9.27 16.16 15.84
CA THR A 204 -8.31 15.05 15.88
C THR A 204 -8.42 14.16 14.64
N ALA A 205 -9.65 13.82 14.22
CA ALA A 205 -9.87 13.02 13.02
C ALA A 205 -9.38 13.74 11.76
N MET A 206 -9.67 15.05 11.64
CA MET A 206 -9.17 15.88 10.54
C MET A 206 -7.65 15.87 10.47
N VAL A 207 -6.96 16.19 11.57
CA VAL A 207 -5.49 16.28 11.60
C VAL A 207 -4.85 14.94 11.24
N LEU A 208 -5.37 13.84 11.78
CA LEU A 208 -4.89 12.50 11.46
C LEU A 208 -5.13 12.13 9.99
N LEU A 209 -6.29 12.48 9.43
CA LEU A 209 -6.60 12.26 8.02
C LEU A 209 -5.64 13.04 7.12
N ALA A 210 -5.44 14.33 7.41
CA ALA A 210 -4.53 15.21 6.69
C ALA A 210 -3.07 14.73 6.79
N ALA A 211 -2.59 14.41 7.99
CA ALA A 211 -1.26 13.86 8.21
C ALA A 211 -1.06 12.54 7.45
N GLY A 212 -2.03 11.62 7.52
CA GLY A 212 -1.99 10.37 6.76
C GLY A 212 -1.98 10.60 5.24
N GLY A 213 -2.80 11.54 4.74
CA GLY A 213 -2.83 11.90 3.32
C GLY A 213 -1.50 12.48 2.81
N LEU A 214 -0.85 13.32 3.62
CA LEU A 214 0.49 13.84 3.33
C LEU A 214 1.55 12.73 3.36
N LEU A 215 1.51 11.83 4.34
CA LEU A 215 2.41 10.68 4.42
C LEU A 215 2.26 9.76 3.20
N TYR A 216 1.02 9.44 2.77
CA TYR A 216 0.78 8.71 1.53
C TYR A 216 1.39 9.43 0.32
N SER A 217 1.23 10.75 0.25
CA SER A 217 1.76 11.55 -0.86
C SER A 217 3.29 11.54 -0.88
N VAL A 218 3.95 11.72 0.26
CA VAL A 218 5.42 11.64 0.39
C VAL A 218 5.91 10.25 0.02
N GLY A 219 5.26 9.19 0.50
CA GLY A 219 5.58 7.81 0.13
C GLY A 219 5.45 7.57 -1.37
N ALA A 220 4.36 8.04 -1.98
CA ALA A 220 4.11 7.88 -3.41
C ALA A 220 5.16 8.62 -4.27
N VAL A 221 5.57 9.81 -3.85
CA VAL A 221 6.67 10.56 -4.49
C VAL A 221 7.99 9.81 -4.35
N ALA A 222 8.29 9.26 -3.17
CA ALA A 222 9.50 8.46 -2.98
C ALA A 222 9.52 7.22 -3.92
N TYR A 223 8.37 6.54 -4.03
CA TYR A 223 8.19 5.41 -4.94
C TYR A 223 8.33 5.78 -6.42
N ALA A 224 7.74 6.89 -6.84
CA ALA A 224 7.80 7.37 -8.22
C ALA A 224 9.23 7.80 -8.61
N THR A 225 9.95 8.47 -7.71
CA THR A 225 11.29 9.03 -7.96
C THR A 225 12.43 8.05 -7.70
N LYS A 226 12.15 6.86 -7.15
CA LYS A 226 13.16 5.87 -6.73
C LYS A 226 14.16 6.40 -5.69
N LYS A 227 13.76 7.38 -4.88
CA LYS A 227 14.61 8.02 -3.85
C LYS A 227 13.77 8.41 -2.63
N PRO A 228 14.37 8.54 -1.43
CA PRO A 228 15.78 8.27 -1.10
C PRO A 228 16.07 6.77 -0.93
N ASN A 229 17.34 6.39 -0.84
CA ASN A 229 17.79 5.05 -0.42
C ASN A 229 18.60 5.17 0.88
N PRO A 230 17.93 5.27 2.06
CA PRO A 230 18.59 5.60 3.32
C PRO A 230 19.72 4.63 3.71
N TRP A 231 19.51 3.33 3.48
CA TRP A 231 20.53 2.29 3.67
C TRP A 231 20.58 1.39 2.44
N PRO A 232 21.49 1.64 1.48
CA PRO A 232 21.65 0.80 0.29
C PRO A 232 21.73 -0.70 0.62
N GLY A 233 21.06 -1.54 -0.16
CA GLY A 233 20.97 -2.99 0.07
C GLY A 233 20.07 -3.44 1.24
N VAL A 234 19.70 -2.55 2.18
CA VAL A 234 18.87 -2.90 3.34
C VAL A 234 17.49 -2.24 3.28
N PHE A 235 17.45 -0.92 3.10
CA PHE A 235 16.27 -0.08 3.18
C PHE A 235 16.33 1.02 2.11
N GLY A 236 15.55 0.85 1.04
CA GLY A 236 15.48 1.77 -0.10
C GLY A 236 14.19 2.57 -0.16
N TYR A 237 13.97 3.24 -1.29
CA TYR A 237 12.78 4.06 -1.55
C TYR A 237 11.46 3.30 -1.42
N HIS A 238 11.47 1.99 -1.72
CA HIS A 238 10.29 1.14 -1.66
C HIS A 238 9.93 0.83 -0.20
N GLU A 239 10.92 0.64 0.65
CA GLU A 239 10.74 0.48 2.09
C GLU A 239 10.30 1.80 2.74
N VAL A 240 10.79 2.96 2.27
CA VAL A 240 10.26 4.28 2.66
C VAL A 240 8.76 4.37 2.31
N PHE A 241 8.38 3.99 1.09
CA PHE A 241 6.97 3.96 0.68
C PHE A 241 6.12 3.04 1.58
N HIS A 242 6.59 1.83 1.88
CA HIS A 242 5.90 0.93 2.80
C HIS A 242 5.78 1.51 4.21
N ALA A 243 6.85 2.10 4.76
CA ALA A 243 6.82 2.71 6.09
C ALA A 243 5.81 3.86 6.15
N MET A 244 5.83 4.77 5.17
CA MET A 244 4.87 5.88 5.09
C MET A 244 3.43 5.36 4.96
N THR A 245 3.22 4.31 4.16
CA THR A 245 1.91 3.67 3.98
C THR A 245 1.37 3.09 5.29
N ILE A 246 2.22 2.47 6.11
CA ILE A 246 1.83 1.93 7.42
C ILE A 246 1.48 3.04 8.40
N VAL A 247 2.32 4.07 8.52
CA VAL A 247 2.07 5.18 9.45
C VAL A 247 0.81 5.94 9.03
N ALA A 248 0.63 6.18 7.74
CA ALA A 248 -0.58 6.79 7.21
C ALA A 248 -1.84 5.93 7.49
N ALA A 249 -1.75 4.61 7.31
CA ALA A 249 -2.86 3.71 7.61
C ALA A 249 -3.22 3.72 9.09
N ALA A 250 -2.22 3.81 9.98
CA ALA A 250 -2.45 3.97 11.41
C ALA A 250 -3.13 5.29 11.75
N CYS A 251 -2.71 6.41 11.14
CA CYS A 251 -3.39 7.70 11.30
C CYS A 251 -4.86 7.61 10.86
N HIS A 252 -5.12 7.05 9.68
CA HIS A 252 -6.48 6.91 9.15
C HIS A 252 -7.33 5.94 9.98
N TYR A 253 -6.75 4.86 10.50
CA TYR A 253 -7.43 3.94 11.41
C TYR A 253 -7.90 4.65 12.69
N ILE A 254 -7.02 5.44 13.30
CA ILE A 254 -7.36 6.22 14.50
C ILE A 254 -8.39 7.31 14.16
N ALA A 255 -8.30 7.94 12.99
CA ALA A 255 -9.30 8.90 12.53
C ALA A 255 -10.69 8.25 12.35
N VAL A 256 -10.76 7.01 11.82
CA VAL A 256 -12.01 6.23 11.74
C VAL A 256 -12.54 5.89 13.13
N TYR A 257 -11.67 5.57 14.09
CA TYR A 257 -12.06 5.42 15.50
C TYR A 257 -12.78 6.69 15.98
N PHE A 258 -12.20 7.88 15.82
CA PHE A 258 -12.87 9.12 16.21
C PHE A 258 -14.18 9.36 15.45
N ALA A 259 -14.25 9.03 14.17
CA ALA A 259 -15.49 9.13 13.40
C ALA A 259 -16.61 8.24 13.98
N ILE A 260 -16.30 7.05 14.51
CA ILE A 260 -17.28 6.18 15.17
C ILE A 260 -17.87 6.84 16.43
N TYR A 261 -17.06 7.54 17.23
CA TYR A 261 -17.52 8.09 18.51
C TYR A 261 -18.11 9.50 18.40
N ASN A 262 -17.62 10.30 17.46
CA ASN A 262 -18.01 11.70 17.32
C ASN A 262 -19.19 11.89 16.35
N SER A 263 -19.46 10.92 15.47
CA SER A 263 -20.48 11.06 14.44
C SER A 263 -21.86 11.37 15.03
N PRO A 264 -22.49 12.52 14.68
CA PRO A 264 -23.85 12.82 15.11
C PRO A 264 -24.88 11.91 14.44
N PHE A 265 -24.47 11.13 13.44
CA PHE A 265 -25.33 10.20 12.74
C PHE A 265 -25.62 8.90 13.50
N LEU A 266 -24.84 8.62 14.55
CA LEU A 266 -24.97 7.43 15.38
C LEU A 266 -25.63 7.74 16.72
N GLN A 267 -25.63 9.01 17.13
CA GLN A 267 -26.28 9.48 18.35
C GLN A 267 -27.80 9.55 18.10
N ARG A 268 -28.57 8.80 18.90
CA ARG A 268 -30.03 8.91 18.98
C ARG A 268 -30.41 9.78 20.15
#